data_AF-T1CFD8-F1
#
_entry.id   AF-T1CFD8-F1
#
_cell.length_a   1.000
_cell.length_b   1.000
_cell.length_c   1.000
_cell.angle_alpha   90.00
_cell.angle_beta   90.00
_cell.angle_gamma   90.00
#
_symmetry.space_group_name_H-M   'P 1'
#
loop_
_entity.id
_entity.type
_entity.pdbx_description
1 polymer ?
#
loop_
_entity_poly.entity_id
_entity_poly.type
_entity_poly.pdbx_seq_one_letter_code
_entity_poly.pdbx_strand_id
1 'polypeptide(L)' 'MSYAVGVYLRESNRRNKDTSKVTYLQLAHNERHSTTGMLMAPIIHNLARKDKVDVRRACYP' A
#
# COMPACT_ATOMS: atom_id res chain seq x y z
N MET A 1 17.65 -15.62 -0.18
CA MET A 1 16.19 -15.49 -0.29
C MET A 1 15.71 -14.42 0.68
N SER A 2 15.05 -13.36 0.20
CA SER A 2 14.21 -12.51 1.04
C SER A 2 12.92 -13.28 1.36
N TYR A 3 12.37 -13.09 2.56
CA TYR A 3 11.08 -13.63 2.95
C TYR A 3 10.19 -12.46 3.35
N ALA A 4 9.00 -12.39 2.77
CA ALA A 4 8.02 -11.35 3.09
C ALA A 4 7.47 -11.60 4.51
N VAL A 5 7.56 -10.59 5.37
CA VAL A 5 7.18 -10.67 6.79
C VAL A 5 5.73 -10.22 7.01
N GLY A 6 5.01 -9.85 5.95
CA GLY A 6 3.58 -9.53 5.99
C GLY A 6 3.18 -8.56 4.89
N VAL A 7 1.92 -8.67 4.44
CA VAL A 7 1.29 -7.81 3.42
C VAL A 7 0.31 -6.86 4.10
N TYR A 8 0.27 -5.60 3.69
CA TYR A 8 -0.58 -4.58 4.27
C TYR A 8 -0.99 -3.52 3.24
N LEU A 9 -2.04 -2.76 3.58
CA LEU A 9 -2.43 -1.57 2.83
C LEU A 9 -1.74 -0.33 3.40
N ARG A 10 -1.13 0.46 2.52
CA ARG A 10 -0.51 1.75 2.81
C ARG A 10 -1.34 2.87 2.20
N GLU A 11 -1.66 3.87 3.01
CA GLU A 11 -2.27 5.13 2.54
C GLU A 11 -1.20 6.19 2.31
N SER A 12 -1.25 6.84 1.15
CA SER A 12 -0.41 8.00 0.81
C SER A 12 -1.27 9.21 0.49
N ASN A 13 -1.03 10.30 1.21
CA ASN A 13 -1.82 11.53 1.09
C ASN A 13 -1.03 12.58 0.31
N ARG A 14 -1.64 13.12 -0.75
CA ARG A 14 -1.14 14.27 -1.48
C ARG A 14 -2.09 15.45 -1.31
N ARG A 15 -1.54 16.62 -0.99
CA ARG A 15 -2.29 17.89 -1.00
C ARG A 15 -2.07 18.57 -2.35
N ASN A 16 -3.16 18.97 -2.99
CA ASN A 16 -3.14 19.70 -4.26
C ASN A 16 -3.06 21.22 -4.01
N LYS A 17 -2.75 21.98 -5.08
CA LYS A 17 -2.64 23.45 -5.03
C LYS A 17 -3.97 24.11 -4.66
N ASP A 18 -5.09 23.51 -5.06
CA ASP A 18 -6.46 23.90 -4.71
C ASP A 18 -6.85 23.53 -3.26
N THR A 19 -5.89 23.12 -2.43
CA THR A 19 -6.09 22.68 -1.03
C THR A 19 -6.84 21.34 -0.86
N SER A 20 -7.32 20.73 -1.95
CA SER A 20 -7.93 19.40 -1.87
C SER A 20 -6.90 18.35 -1.44
N LYS A 21 -7.37 17.30 -0.74
CA LYS A 21 -6.56 16.15 -0.36
C LYS A 21 -6.96 14.93 -1.18
N VAL A 22 -5.96 14.25 -1.72
CA VAL A 22 -6.12 12.99 -2.44
C VAL A 22 -5.37 11.90 -1.68
N THR A 23 -6.07 10.81 -1.37
CA THR A 23 -5.49 9.61 -0.75
C THR A 23 -5.38 8.50 -1.78
N TYR A 24 -4.21 7.89 -1.90
CA TYR A 24 -3.98 6.69 -2.70
C TYR A 24 -3.82 5.47 -1.80
N LEU A 25 -4.32 4.33 -2.27
CA LEU A 25 -4.15 3.03 -1.62
C LEU A 25 -3.11 2.19 -2.37
N GLN A 26 -2.19 1.61 -1.61
CA GLN A 26 -1.11 0.77 -2.13
C GLN A 26 -1.04 -0.53 -1.33
N LEU A 27 -0.95 -1.66 -2.02
CA LEU A 27 -0.62 -2.93 -1.40
C LEU A 27 0.90 -3.04 -1.30
N ALA A 28 1.41 -3.20 -0.08
CA ALA A 28 2.83 -3.28 0.19
C ALA A 28 3.13 -4.52 1.04
N HIS A 29 4.39 -4.96 1.04
CA HIS A 29 4.86 -5.95 1.99
C HIS A 29 6.17 -5.50 2.61
N ASN A 30 6.42 -5.97 3.83
CA ASN A 30 7.72 -5.82 4.45
C ASN A 30 8.60 -6.99 4.02
N GLU A 31 9.82 -6.68 3.58
CA GLU A 31 10.84 -7.68 3.33
C GLU A 31 12.16 -7.27 4.01
N ARG A 32 12.95 -8.26 4.38
CA ARG A 32 14.35 -8.01 4.77
C ARG A 32 15.23 -8.18 3.54
N HIS A 33 15.98 -7.14 3.21
CA HIS A 33 16.95 -7.20 2.14
C HIS A 33 17.99 -8.26 2.45
N SER A 34 18.21 -9.23 1.55
CA SER A 34 19.03 -10.40 1.83
C SER A 34 20.50 -10.08 2.10
N THR A 35 21.02 -9.02 1.48
CA THR A 35 22.43 -8.64 1.60
C THR A 35 22.71 -7.69 2.78
N THR A 36 21.89 -6.65 2.97
CA THR A 36 22.12 -5.63 4.01
C THR A 36 21.37 -5.92 5.30
N GLY A 37 20.40 -6.84 5.30
CA GLY A 37 19.53 -7.15 6.43
C GLY A 37 18.51 -6.05 6.78
N MET A 38 18.52 -4.94 6.04
CA MET A 38 17.63 -3.80 6.27
C MET A 38 16.18 -4.14 5.96
N LEU A 39 15.27 -3.57 6.73
CA LEU A 39 13.83 -3.67 6.48
C LEU A 39 13.46 -2.73 5.33
N MET A 40 12.82 -3.30 4.31
CA MET A 40 12.28 -2.57 3.17
C MET A 40 10.78 -2.80 3.06
N ALA A 41 10.09 -1.81 2.50
CA ALA A 41 8.66 -1.80 2.30
C ALA A 41 8.30 -1.57 0.81
N PRO A 42 8.68 -2.50 -0.09
CA PRO A 42 8.31 -2.43 -1.50
C PRO A 42 6.78 -2.44 -1.68
N ILE A 43 6.35 -1.71 -2.71
CA ILE A 43 4.95 -1.69 -3.15
C ILE A 43 4.75 -2.83 -4.15
N ILE A 44 3.77 -3.69 -3.88
CA ILE A 44 3.33 -4.75 -4.79
C ILE A 44 2.46 -4.14 -5.89
N HIS A 45 1.47 -3.33 -5.49
CA HIS A 45 0.49 -2.81 -6.43
C HIS A 45 -0.13 -1.49 -5.95
N ASN A 46 -0.44 -0.61 -6.91
CA ASN A 46 -1.15 0.64 -6.66
C ASN A 46 -2.64 0.45 -6.97
N LEU A 47 -3.50 0.47 -5.95
CA LEU A 47 -4.95 0.22 -6.09
C LEU A 47 -5.75 1.45 -6.56
N ALA A 48 -5.08 2.56 -6.88
CA ALA A 48 -5.65 3.88 -7.22
C ALA A 48 -6.12 4.72 -6.02
N ARG A 49 -6.88 5.79 -6.30
CA ARG A 49 -7.35 6.74 -5.27
C ARG A 49 -8.39 6.05 -4.39
N LYS A 50 -8.31 6.25 -3.08
CA LYS A 50 -9.17 5.64 -2.06
C LYS A 50 -10.66 5.83 -2.34
N ASP A 51 -11.06 6.98 -2.87
CA ASP A 51 -12.45 7.31 -3.22
C ASP A 51 -12.96 6.60 -4.48
N LYS A 52 -12.08 5.97 -5.26
CA LYS A 52 -12.41 5.22 -6.48
C LYS A 52 -12.24 3.71 -6.31
N VAL A 53 -11.77 3.24 -5.14
CA VAL A 53 -11.60 1.82 -4.86
C VAL A 53 -12.94 1.24 -4.45
N ASP A 54 -13.33 0.14 -5.09
CA ASP A 54 -14.49 -0.64 -4.65
C ASP A 54 -14.17 -1.28 -3.30
N VAL A 55 -14.95 -0.92 -2.29
CA VAL A 55 -14.84 -1.41 -0.91
C VAL A 55 -16.02 -2.31 -0.54
N ARG A 56 -16.78 -2.78 -1.53
CA ARG A 56 -17.88 -3.71 -1.28
C ARG A 56 -17.36 -4.87 -0.46
N ARG A 57 -17.94 -5.03 0.73
CA ARG A 57 -17.67 -6.15 1.60
C ARG A 57 -18.09 -7.40 0.86
N ALA A 58 -17.13 -8.25 0.50
CA ALA A 58 -17.44 -9.60 0.09
C ALA A 58 -18.10 -10.27 1.30
N CYS A 59 -19.41 -10.48 1.24
CA CYS A 59 -20.05 -11.48 2.10
C CYS A 59 -19.48 -12.82 1.64
N TYR A 60 -18.46 -13.30 2.33
CA TYR A 60 -18.09 -14.70 2.27
C TYR A 60 -19.21 -15.49 2.98
N PRO A 61 -19.82 -16.49 2.34
CA PRO A 61 -20.76 -17.39 3.00
C PRO A 61 -20.09 -18.19 4.11
#